data_AF-A0A1E7ISC9-F1
#
_entry.id   AF-A0A1E7ISC9-F1
#
_cell.length_a   1.000
_cell.length_b   1.000
_cell.length_c   1.000
_cell.angle_alpha   90.00
_cell.angle_beta   90.00
_cell.angle_gamma   90.00
#
_symmetry.space_group_name_H-M   'P 1'
#
loop_
_entity.id
_entity.type
_entity.pdbx_description
1 polymer ?
#
loop_
_entity_poly.entity_id
_entity_poly.type
_entity_poly.pdbx_seq_one_letter_code
_entity_poly.pdbx_strand_id
1 'polypeptide(L)'
;MKTKLLCLIFGLMCFLLPANPLDGCVGRLLVVAVADSTDQLIMGQMLSVLINERTGTAVEIVKLGDLKSCHEAVLGGKANIYINYIGIGLADTGGVGEADSPQVAYTLVSQRYKDEFGMIWLKPFGFQGPSNLEANSKGRGATLAVPIATKDVLRKFPVLDRLINKLGGRIDNSAMDELRKKSENEDTKEVVREFLEAEKLI
;
A
#
# COMPACT_ATOMS: atom_id res chain seq x y z
N MET A 1 -79.36 -8.35 1.07
CA MET A 1 -78.63 -7.48 2.01
C MET A 1 -77.17 -7.90 1.96
N LYS A 2 -76.36 -7.21 1.15
CA LYS A 2 -75.35 -6.21 1.55
C LYS A 2 -74.14 -6.80 2.30
N THR A 3 -73.03 -6.90 1.52
CA THR A 3 -71.61 -6.62 1.88
C THR A 3 -70.96 -7.44 3.01
N LYS A 4 -69.72 -7.93 2.88
CA LYS A 4 -68.48 -7.19 2.56
C LYS A 4 -67.41 -8.07 1.89
N LEU A 5 -66.80 -7.45 0.89
CA LEU A 5 -65.54 -7.79 0.21
C LEU A 5 -64.38 -7.71 1.22
N LEU A 6 -63.59 -8.78 1.36
CA LEU A 6 -62.33 -8.76 2.10
C LEU A 6 -61.18 -9.07 1.14
N CYS A 7 -60.64 -8.01 0.53
CA CYS A 7 -59.31 -8.03 -0.08
C CYS A 7 -58.28 -7.99 1.05
N LEU A 8 -57.39 -8.98 1.13
CA LEU A 8 -56.10 -8.77 1.77
C LEU A 8 -55.00 -9.27 0.83
N ILE A 9 -54.24 -8.30 0.37
CA ILE A 9 -53.16 -8.34 -0.59
C ILE A 9 -52.07 -9.28 -0.07
N PHE A 10 -51.78 -10.36 -0.81
CA PHE A 10 -50.59 -11.17 -0.62
C PHE A 10 -49.40 -10.31 -1.05
N GLY A 11 -48.82 -9.61 -0.06
CA GLY A 11 -47.68 -8.74 -0.24
C GLY A 11 -46.51 -9.52 -0.80
N LEU A 12 -46.19 -9.23 -2.07
CA LEU A 12 -44.92 -9.55 -2.70
C LEU A 12 -43.83 -8.92 -1.83
N MET A 13 -43.28 -9.72 -0.90
CA MET A 13 -42.10 -9.38 -0.13
C MET A 13 -40.92 -9.41 -1.11
N CYS A 14 -40.79 -8.32 -1.87
CA CYS A 14 -39.58 -8.01 -2.61
C CYS A 14 -38.45 -8.01 -1.58
N PHE A 15 -37.63 -9.06 -1.64
CA PHE A 15 -36.30 -9.10 -1.06
C PHE A 15 -35.51 -7.95 -1.70
N LEU A 16 -35.66 -6.75 -1.14
CA LEU A 16 -34.81 -5.61 -1.40
C LEU A 16 -33.45 -5.96 -0.78
N LEU A 17 -32.67 -6.75 -1.51
CA LEU A 17 -31.23 -6.78 -1.32
C LEU A 17 -30.77 -5.33 -1.49
N PRO A 18 -30.14 -4.70 -0.49
CA PRO A 18 -29.49 -3.43 -0.72
C PRO A 18 -28.44 -3.69 -1.79
N ALA A 19 -28.67 -3.15 -2.99
CA ALA A 19 -27.65 -3.03 -4.01
C ALA A 19 -26.61 -2.09 -3.41
N ASN A 20 -25.62 -2.63 -2.71
CA ASN A 20 -24.44 -1.89 -2.33
C ASN A 20 -23.86 -1.37 -3.65
N PRO A 21 -23.84 -0.05 -3.90
CA PRO A 21 -23.17 0.45 -5.07
C PRO A 21 -21.72 -0.04 -4.96
N LEU A 22 -21.28 -0.83 -5.94
CA LEU A 22 -19.87 -1.05 -6.16
C LEU A 22 -19.34 0.32 -6.55
N ASP A 23 -18.91 1.09 -5.55
CA ASP A 23 -18.17 2.33 -5.73
C ASP A 23 -16.93 1.99 -6.55
N GLY A 24 -17.05 2.08 -7.87
CA GLY A 24 -15.91 2.01 -8.75
C GLY A 24 -14.91 3.07 -8.31
N CYS A 25 -13.63 2.71 -8.21
CA CYS A 25 -12.57 3.62 -7.78
C CYS A 25 -12.37 4.83 -8.72
N VAL A 26 -13.12 4.90 -9.82
CA VAL A 26 -13.07 5.97 -10.82
C VAL A 26 -13.54 7.28 -10.18
N GLY A 27 -12.60 8.21 -9.97
CA GLY A 27 -12.86 9.56 -9.46
C GLY A 27 -12.40 9.83 -8.01
N ARG A 28 -11.89 8.83 -7.28
CA ARG A 28 -11.28 9.05 -5.95
C ARG A 28 -9.79 9.32 -6.08
N LEU A 29 -9.30 10.35 -5.39
CA LEU A 29 -7.89 10.65 -5.29
C LEU A 29 -7.24 9.73 -4.24
N LEU A 30 -6.19 9.04 -4.63
CA LEU A 30 -5.33 8.27 -3.75
C LEU A 30 -4.03 9.05 -3.50
N VAL A 31 -3.68 9.28 -2.24
CA VAL A 31 -2.49 10.02 -1.85
C VAL A 31 -1.41 9.06 -1.33
N VAL A 32 -0.25 9.06 -1.96
CA VAL A 32 0.94 8.30 -1.56
C VAL A 32 1.94 9.25 -0.92
N ALA A 33 2.24 9.03 0.36
CA ALA A 33 3.28 9.77 1.09
C ALA A 33 4.64 9.09 0.91
N VAL A 34 5.65 9.89 0.58
CA VAL A 34 7.04 9.44 0.37
C VAL A 34 8.02 10.29 1.17
N ALA A 35 9.02 9.66 1.75
CA ALA A 35 10.13 10.34 2.43
C ALA A 35 11.19 10.85 1.45
N ASP A 36 12.14 11.67 1.93
CA ASP A 36 13.23 12.23 1.11
C ASP A 36 14.33 11.18 0.85
N SER A 37 14.02 10.21 -0.01
CA SER A 37 15.01 9.30 -0.57
C SER A 37 14.67 8.88 -2.00
N THR A 38 15.70 8.52 -2.76
CA THR A 38 15.54 8.01 -4.13
C THR A 38 14.63 6.79 -4.18
N ASP A 39 14.81 5.84 -3.25
CA ASP A 39 13.97 4.63 -3.15
C ASP A 39 12.50 4.96 -2.96
N GLN A 40 12.21 5.93 -2.09
CA GLN A 40 10.84 6.33 -1.75
C GLN A 40 10.18 7.05 -2.93
N LEU A 41 10.94 7.87 -3.67
CA LEU A 41 10.46 8.51 -4.89
C LEU A 41 10.18 7.49 -6.01
N ILE A 42 11.11 6.56 -6.25
CA ILE A 42 10.94 5.46 -7.22
C ILE A 42 9.68 4.67 -6.87
N MET A 43 9.54 4.24 -5.61
CA MET A 43 8.39 3.44 -5.21
C MET A 43 7.08 4.22 -5.19
N GLY A 44 7.11 5.52 -4.87
CA GLY A 44 5.95 6.41 -5.02
C GLY A 44 5.46 6.46 -6.47
N GLN A 45 6.38 6.64 -7.42
CA GLN A 45 6.06 6.62 -8.86
C GLN A 45 5.59 5.23 -9.30
N MET A 46 6.24 4.16 -8.84
CA MET A 46 5.87 2.77 -9.12
C MET A 46 4.40 2.50 -8.74
N LEU A 47 4.01 2.89 -7.52
CA LEU A 47 2.63 2.76 -7.04
C LEU A 47 1.67 3.64 -7.86
N SER A 48 2.07 4.89 -8.14
CA SER A 48 1.27 5.84 -8.92
C SER A 48 0.93 5.30 -10.31
N VAL A 49 1.94 4.88 -11.08
CA VAL A 49 1.76 4.33 -12.43
C VAL A 49 0.96 3.04 -12.39
N LEU A 50 1.34 2.07 -11.55
CA LEU A 50 0.65 0.79 -11.48
C LEU A 50 -0.84 0.94 -11.16
N ILE A 51 -1.17 1.77 -10.16
CA ILE A 51 -2.54 1.99 -9.71
C ILE A 51 -3.33 2.74 -10.77
N ASN A 52 -2.76 3.77 -11.36
CA ASN A 52 -3.44 4.56 -12.38
C ASN A 52 -3.73 3.72 -13.64
N GLU A 53 -2.73 3.05 -14.20
CA GLU A 53 -2.87 2.27 -15.46
C GLU A 53 -3.83 1.08 -15.29
N ARG A 54 -3.90 0.47 -14.10
CA ARG A 54 -4.76 -0.71 -13.88
C ARG A 54 -6.18 -0.39 -13.43
N THR A 55 -6.46 0.82 -12.96
CA THR A 55 -7.75 1.13 -12.32
C THR A 55 -8.37 2.45 -12.76
N GLY A 56 -7.61 3.33 -13.41
CA GLY A 56 -8.00 4.72 -13.67
C GLY A 56 -8.05 5.61 -12.42
N THR A 57 -7.63 5.12 -11.25
CA THR A 57 -7.58 5.90 -10.00
C THR A 57 -6.49 6.97 -10.13
N ALA A 58 -6.83 8.23 -9.84
CA ALA A 58 -5.85 9.30 -9.79
C ALA A 58 -4.98 9.14 -8.55
N VAL A 59 -3.65 9.26 -8.72
CA VAL A 59 -2.69 9.15 -7.61
C VAL A 59 -1.90 10.44 -7.49
N GLU A 60 -1.88 11.02 -6.30
CA GLU A 60 -1.01 12.13 -5.93
C GLU A 60 0.13 11.62 -5.04
N ILE A 61 1.35 12.09 -5.30
CA ILE A 61 2.51 11.81 -4.47
C ILE A 61 2.83 13.05 -3.66
N VAL A 62 2.78 12.94 -2.33
CA VAL A 62 3.18 14.01 -1.40
C VAL A 62 4.53 13.66 -0.77
N LYS A 63 5.49 14.57 -0.90
CA LYS A 63 6.83 14.41 -0.31
C LYS A 63 6.82 14.97 1.10
N LEU A 64 7.07 14.12 2.09
CA LEU A 64 7.08 14.47 3.51
C LEU A 64 8.42 14.01 4.06
N GLY A 65 9.32 14.94 4.39
CA GLY A 65 10.77 14.69 4.39
C GLY A 65 11.29 13.45 5.12
N ASP A 66 10.57 12.93 6.12
CA ASP A 66 10.93 11.69 6.82
C ASP A 66 9.77 10.68 6.93
N LEU A 67 10.13 9.43 7.27
CA LEU A 67 9.19 8.32 7.42
C LEU A 67 8.18 8.55 8.55
N LYS A 68 8.56 9.30 9.60
CA LYS A 68 7.67 9.64 10.71
C LYS A 68 6.54 10.55 10.24
N SER A 69 6.87 11.57 9.44
CA SER A 69 5.90 12.46 8.82
C SER A 69 4.97 11.72 7.86
N CYS A 70 5.50 10.75 7.11
CA CYS A 70 4.68 9.86 6.28
C CYS A 70 3.71 9.02 7.11
N HIS A 71 4.19 8.42 8.20
CA HIS A 71 3.37 7.65 9.13
C HIS A 71 2.24 8.50 9.72
N GLU A 72 2.56 9.69 10.23
CA GLU A 72 1.59 10.63 10.80
C GLU A 72 0.55 11.09 9.77
N ALA A 73 0.95 11.30 8.51
CA ALA A 73 0.03 11.67 7.44
C ALA A 73 -0.98 10.56 7.14
N VAL A 74 -0.55 9.29 7.10
CA VAL A 74 -1.46 8.15 6.89
C VAL A 74 -2.33 7.88 8.12
N LEU A 75 -1.75 7.97 9.32
CA LEU A 75 -2.48 7.82 10.58
C LEU A 75 -3.58 8.88 10.73
N GLY A 76 -3.27 10.14 10.40
CA GLY A 76 -4.20 11.26 10.42
C GLY A 76 -5.13 11.35 9.22
N GLY A 77 -5.07 10.40 8.28
CA GLY A 77 -5.93 10.37 7.09
C GLY A 77 -5.64 11.44 6.03
N LYS A 78 -4.50 12.13 6.11
CA LYS A 78 -4.02 13.11 5.12
C LYS A 78 -3.37 12.43 3.90
N ALA A 79 -2.84 11.23 4.10
CA ALA A 79 -2.36 10.34 3.05
C ALA A 79 -3.06 8.97 3.17
N ASN A 80 -2.98 8.17 2.11
CA ASN A 80 -3.62 6.85 2.08
C ASN A 80 -2.63 5.70 2.21
N ILE A 81 -1.45 5.86 1.61
CA ILE A 81 -0.39 4.85 1.60
C ILE A 81 0.94 5.53 1.90
N TYR A 82 1.81 4.83 2.63
CA TYR A 82 3.23 5.17 2.69
C TYR A 82 4.06 3.88 2.69
N ILE A 83 5.37 4.01 2.62
CA ILE A 83 6.29 2.87 2.56
C ILE A 83 7.22 2.94 3.76
N ASN A 84 7.27 1.87 4.55
CA ASN A 84 8.21 1.74 5.66
C ASN A 84 9.04 0.46 5.50
N TYR A 85 10.00 0.29 6.39
CA TYR A 85 10.92 -0.84 6.40
C TYR A 85 10.71 -1.63 7.69
N ILE A 86 10.70 -2.96 7.59
CA ILE A 86 10.34 -3.86 8.71
C ILE A 86 11.06 -3.49 10.02
N GLY A 87 12.37 -3.31 9.98
CA GLY A 87 13.18 -3.04 11.17
C GLY A 87 13.04 -1.63 11.70
N ILE A 88 12.72 -0.65 10.85
CA ILE A 88 12.37 0.70 11.32
C ILE A 88 11.05 0.62 12.07
N GLY A 89 10.01 0.03 11.47
CA GLY A 89 8.72 -0.14 12.15
C GLY A 89 8.83 -0.99 13.43
N LEU A 90 9.69 -2.00 13.44
CA LEU A 90 9.93 -2.80 14.64
C LEU A 90 10.64 -1.99 15.73
N ALA A 91 11.61 -1.15 15.37
CA ALA A 91 12.25 -0.24 16.31
C ALA A 91 11.28 0.81 16.86
N ASP A 92 10.45 1.40 15.99
CA ASP A 92 9.45 2.41 16.36
C ASP A 92 8.41 1.88 17.36
N THR A 93 8.15 0.57 17.34
CA THR A 93 7.23 -0.12 18.26
C THR A 93 7.94 -0.79 19.43
N GLY A 94 9.24 -0.51 19.64
CA GLY A 94 10.02 -1.02 20.78
C GLY A 94 10.45 -2.48 20.69
N GLY A 95 10.38 -3.10 19.51
CA GLY A 95 10.64 -4.54 19.30
C GLY A 95 12.07 -4.93 18.96
N VAL A 96 13.04 -4.06 19.24
CA VAL A 96 14.45 -4.31 18.90
C VAL A 96 14.94 -5.56 19.65
N GLY A 97 15.38 -6.57 18.92
CA GLY A 97 15.90 -7.83 19.48
C GLY A 97 14.84 -8.90 19.76
N GLU A 98 13.57 -8.66 19.42
CA GLU A 98 12.49 -9.64 19.62
C GLU A 98 12.28 -10.59 18.42
N ALA A 99 13.09 -10.47 17.37
CA ALA A 99 12.93 -11.25 16.16
C ALA A 99 14.24 -11.93 15.74
N ASP A 100 14.20 -13.27 15.72
CA ASP A 100 15.32 -14.12 15.31
C ASP A 100 15.34 -14.42 13.80
N SER A 101 14.31 -13.97 13.06
CA SER A 101 14.24 -14.12 11.61
C SER A 101 13.46 -12.97 10.96
N PRO A 102 13.67 -12.71 9.65
CA PRO A 102 12.93 -11.68 8.91
C PRO A 102 11.41 -11.91 8.90
N GLN A 103 10.97 -13.17 8.85
CA GLN A 103 9.55 -13.54 8.87
C GLN A 103 8.92 -13.25 10.23
N VAL A 104 9.64 -13.53 11.33
CA VAL A 104 9.19 -13.18 12.68
C VAL A 104 9.13 -11.66 12.84
N ALA A 105 10.16 -10.94 12.37
CA ALA A 105 10.18 -9.48 12.41
C ALA A 105 8.98 -8.87 11.67
N TYR A 106 8.70 -9.34 10.46
CA TYR A 106 7.54 -8.92 9.67
C TYR A 106 6.22 -9.20 10.41
N THR A 107 6.07 -10.39 10.98
CA THR A 107 4.84 -10.80 11.68
C THR A 107 4.60 -9.92 12.90
N LEU A 108 5.65 -9.68 13.70
CA LEU A 108 5.58 -8.88 14.91
C LEU A 108 5.22 -7.42 14.60
N VAL A 109 5.93 -6.78 13.67
CA VAL A 109 5.66 -5.37 13.31
C VAL A 109 4.28 -5.21 12.67
N SER A 110 3.87 -6.15 11.79
CA SER A 110 2.56 -6.11 11.15
C SER A 110 1.43 -6.21 12.17
N GLN A 111 1.59 -7.06 13.19
CA GLN A 111 0.59 -7.24 14.24
C GLN A 111 0.51 -6.00 15.14
N ARG A 112 1.65 -5.45 15.58
CA ARG A 112 1.68 -4.22 16.39
C ARG A 112 1.06 -3.03 15.67
N TYR A 113 1.41 -2.81 14.42
CA TYR A 113 0.83 -1.72 13.64
C TYR A 113 -0.69 -1.88 13.43
N LYS A 114 -1.16 -3.11 13.30
CA LYS A 114 -2.59 -3.40 13.19
C LYS A 114 -3.33 -3.11 14.50
N ASP A 115 -2.73 -3.44 15.64
CA ASP A 115 -3.36 -3.30 16.95
C ASP A 115 -3.27 -1.87 17.49
N GLU A 116 -2.12 -1.21 17.32
CA GLU A 116 -1.85 0.14 17.84
C GLU A 116 -2.38 1.24 16.90
N PHE A 117 -2.30 1.05 15.59
CA PHE A 117 -2.57 2.11 14.61
C PHE A 117 -3.70 1.78 13.62
N GLY A 118 -4.25 0.56 13.65
CA GLY A 118 -5.23 0.11 12.67
C GLY A 118 -4.67 0.04 11.23
N MET A 119 -3.34 -0.03 11.09
CA MET A 119 -2.64 -0.06 9.82
C MET A 119 -2.33 -1.50 9.39
N ILE A 120 -2.34 -1.72 8.09
CA ILE A 120 -2.07 -3.01 7.46
C ILE A 120 -0.78 -2.89 6.66
N TRP A 121 0.19 -3.72 7.04
CA TRP A 121 1.38 -4.00 6.24
C TRP A 121 0.98 -4.97 5.12
N LEU A 122 1.20 -4.57 3.88
CA LEU A 122 1.00 -5.41 2.70
C LEU A 122 2.22 -6.30 2.46
N LYS A 123 2.29 -6.99 1.32
CA LYS A 123 3.46 -7.83 1.02
C LYS A 123 4.73 -6.97 0.81
N PRO A 124 5.89 -7.40 1.35
CA PRO A 124 7.17 -6.75 1.06
C PRO A 124 7.48 -6.75 -0.44
N PHE A 125 8.07 -5.66 -0.94
CA PHE A 125 8.40 -5.52 -2.36
C PHE A 125 9.51 -6.47 -2.82
N GLY A 126 10.46 -6.78 -1.94
CA GLY A 126 11.56 -7.72 -2.22
C GLY A 126 12.96 -7.10 -2.04
N PHE A 127 13.06 -5.77 -2.05
CA PHE A 127 14.31 -5.04 -1.85
C PHE A 127 14.45 -4.56 -0.42
N GLN A 128 15.71 -4.44 0.00
CA GLN A 128 16.13 -3.95 1.29
C GLN A 128 16.46 -2.45 1.19
N GLY A 129 16.23 -1.74 2.29
CA GLY A 129 16.57 -0.33 2.42
C GLY A 129 16.28 0.21 3.82
N PRO A 130 16.43 1.53 4.01
CA PRO A 130 17.09 2.47 3.10
C PRO A 130 18.58 2.11 2.91
N SER A 131 19.14 2.48 1.75
CA SER A 131 20.51 2.11 1.31
C SER A 131 21.62 2.51 2.30
N ASN A 132 21.44 3.58 3.08
CA ASN A 132 22.36 3.99 4.15
C ASN A 132 22.35 3.03 5.36
N LEU A 133 21.29 2.25 5.57
CA LEU A 133 21.20 1.22 6.60
C LEU A 133 21.67 -0.15 6.09
N GLU A 134 21.62 -0.39 4.77
CA GLU A 134 22.06 -1.66 4.15
C GLU A 134 23.55 -1.94 4.37
N ALA A 135 24.41 -0.92 4.26
CA ALA A 135 25.86 -1.06 4.45
C ALA A 135 26.25 -1.59 5.84
N ASN A 136 25.38 -1.40 6.84
CA ASN A 136 25.59 -1.79 8.23
C ASN A 136 24.75 -3.00 8.69
N SER A 137 23.97 -3.63 7.79
CA SER A 137 22.91 -4.59 8.17
C SER A 137 23.12 -6.02 7.70
N LYS A 138 24.36 -6.48 7.50
CA LYS A 138 24.64 -7.89 7.16
C LYS A 138 23.87 -8.83 8.10
N GLY A 139 22.90 -9.57 7.54
CA GLY A 139 22.17 -10.63 8.22
C GLY A 139 20.82 -10.28 8.84
N ARG A 140 20.26 -9.07 8.68
CA ARG A 140 19.01 -8.74 9.40
C ARG A 140 17.70 -9.08 8.69
N GLY A 141 17.58 -9.02 7.36
CA GLY A 141 16.28 -9.09 6.64
C GLY A 141 15.15 -8.18 7.19
N ALA A 142 15.47 -7.34 8.19
CA ALA A 142 14.66 -6.38 8.89
C ALA A 142 14.74 -5.03 8.18
N THR A 143 14.92 -5.04 6.87
CA THR A 143 15.08 -3.84 6.04
C THR A 143 14.25 -3.94 4.78
N LEU A 144 13.41 -4.97 4.61
CA LEU A 144 12.56 -5.04 3.43
C LEU A 144 11.55 -3.89 3.45
N ALA A 145 11.43 -3.23 2.30
CA ALA A 145 10.43 -2.18 2.08
C ALA A 145 9.03 -2.78 1.94
N VAL A 146 8.06 -2.17 2.63
CA VAL A 146 6.67 -2.64 2.69
C VAL A 146 5.71 -1.46 2.55
N PRO A 147 4.69 -1.56 1.68
CA PRO A 147 3.63 -0.56 1.62
C PRO A 147 2.64 -0.77 2.76
N ILE A 148 2.23 0.34 3.39
CA ILE A 148 1.35 0.36 4.54
C ILE A 148 0.17 1.28 4.26
N ALA A 149 -1.04 0.79 4.57
CA ALA A 149 -2.28 1.54 4.44
C ALA A 149 -3.20 1.27 5.64
N THR A 150 -4.16 2.14 5.93
CA THR A 150 -5.18 1.83 6.95
C THR A 150 -6.22 0.84 6.41
N LYS A 151 -6.89 0.10 7.31
CA LYS A 151 -8.04 -0.75 6.92
C LYS A 151 -9.10 0.05 6.16
N ASP A 152 -9.31 1.31 6.54
CA ASP A 152 -10.27 2.21 5.90
C ASP A 152 -9.90 2.53 4.46
N VAL A 153 -8.62 2.76 4.18
CA VAL A 153 -8.12 2.94 2.82
C VAL A 153 -8.37 1.68 1.99
N LEU A 154 -8.03 0.49 2.49
CA LEU A 154 -8.25 -0.76 1.76
C LEU A 154 -9.75 -1.04 1.52
N ARG A 155 -10.64 -0.61 2.43
CA ARG A 155 -12.09 -0.67 2.20
C ARG A 155 -12.55 0.31 1.12
N LYS A 156 -12.00 1.53 1.10
CA LYS A 156 -12.31 2.56 0.09
C LYS A 156 -11.78 2.22 -1.30
N PHE A 157 -10.69 1.46 -1.38
CA PHE A 157 -10.03 1.01 -2.60
C PHE A 157 -9.86 -0.52 -2.59
N PRO A 158 -10.93 -1.31 -2.79
CA PRO A 158 -10.94 -2.77 -2.57
C PRO A 158 -10.08 -3.60 -3.52
N VAL A 159 -9.50 -2.98 -4.57
CA VAL A 159 -8.59 -3.63 -5.52
C VAL A 159 -7.12 -3.38 -5.14
N LEU A 160 -6.87 -2.43 -4.24
CA LEU A 160 -5.55 -1.86 -3.98
C LEU A 160 -4.57 -2.89 -3.41
N ASP A 161 -4.99 -3.68 -2.42
CA ASP A 161 -4.16 -4.71 -1.80
C ASP A 161 -3.72 -5.76 -2.84
N ARG A 162 -4.67 -6.24 -3.66
CA ARG A 162 -4.41 -7.23 -4.70
C ARG A 162 -3.43 -6.69 -5.73
N LEU A 163 -3.58 -5.43 -6.11
CA LEU A 163 -2.75 -4.79 -7.12
C LEU A 163 -1.32 -4.57 -6.60
N ILE A 164 -1.17 -3.93 -5.44
CA ILE A 164 0.14 -3.64 -4.84
C ILE A 164 0.88 -4.95 -4.53
N ASN A 165 0.16 -5.97 -4.04
CA ASN A 165 0.75 -7.27 -3.75
C ASN A 165 1.32 -7.98 -4.99
N LYS A 166 0.98 -7.56 -6.22
CA LYS A 166 1.65 -8.07 -7.43
C LYS A 166 3.10 -7.65 -7.53
N LEU A 167 3.48 -6.52 -6.94
CA LEU A 167 4.88 -6.05 -6.84
C LEU A 167 5.67 -6.85 -5.80
N GLY A 168 4.99 -7.58 -4.90
CA GLY A 168 5.64 -8.32 -3.84
C GLY A 168 6.58 -9.41 -4.38
N GLY A 169 7.86 -9.30 -4.04
CA GLY A 169 8.92 -10.19 -4.52
C GLY A 169 9.41 -9.93 -5.94
N ARG A 170 8.95 -8.86 -6.62
CA ARG A 170 9.36 -8.52 -8.00
C ARG A 170 10.41 -7.43 -8.08
N ILE A 171 10.56 -6.65 -7.02
CA ILE A 171 11.54 -5.57 -6.95
C ILE A 171 12.55 -6.02 -5.90
N ASP A 172 13.52 -6.83 -6.30
CA ASP A 172 14.65 -7.21 -5.45
C ASP A 172 15.73 -6.12 -5.44
N ASN A 173 16.84 -6.37 -4.72
CA ASN A 173 17.93 -5.40 -4.64
C ASN A 173 18.55 -5.09 -6.02
N SER A 174 18.69 -6.09 -6.90
CA SER A 174 19.27 -5.88 -8.23
C SER A 174 18.36 -5.00 -9.09
N ALA A 175 17.06 -5.30 -9.10
CA ALA A 175 16.08 -4.49 -9.80
C ALA A 175 16.04 -3.05 -9.26
N MET A 176 16.09 -2.88 -7.94
CA MET A 176 16.12 -1.54 -7.34
C MET A 176 17.40 -0.78 -7.68
N ASP A 177 18.57 -1.44 -7.72
CA ASP A 177 19.83 -0.83 -8.14
C ASP A 177 19.79 -0.35 -9.60
N GLU A 178 19.19 -1.14 -10.50
CA GLU A 178 18.97 -0.73 -11.88
C GLU A 178 18.02 0.48 -11.98
N LEU A 179 16.91 0.46 -11.23
CA LEU A 179 15.96 1.58 -11.18
C LEU A 179 16.62 2.87 -10.66
N ARG A 180 17.45 2.78 -9.62
CA ARG A 180 18.24 3.92 -9.09
C ARG A 180 19.15 4.47 -10.17
N LYS A 181 19.96 3.61 -10.79
CA LYS A 181 20.93 4.01 -11.82
C LYS A 181 20.27 4.69 -13.02
N LYS A 182 19.16 4.15 -13.52
CA LYS A 182 18.40 4.79 -14.61
C LYS A 182 17.83 6.14 -14.18
N SER A 183 17.24 6.21 -12.98
CA SER A 183 16.61 7.42 -12.44
C SER A 183 17.60 8.58 -12.15
N GLU A 184 18.91 8.34 -12.18
CA GLU A 184 19.92 9.41 -12.10
C GLU A 184 19.94 10.30 -13.34
N ASN A 185 19.59 9.74 -14.51
CA ASN A 185 19.73 10.42 -15.80
C ASN A 185 18.42 10.51 -16.60
N GLU A 186 17.40 9.75 -16.20
CA GLU A 186 16.11 9.64 -16.87
C GLU A 186 14.96 10.07 -15.95
N ASP A 187 13.80 10.41 -16.53
CA ASP A 187 12.61 10.71 -15.73
C ASP A 187 12.15 9.45 -14.97
N THR A 188 12.08 9.55 -13.64
CA THR A 188 11.74 8.42 -12.78
C THR A 188 10.41 7.78 -13.14
N LYS A 189 9.42 8.55 -13.61
CA LYS A 189 8.10 8.01 -13.97
C LYS A 189 8.18 7.13 -15.21
N GLU A 190 8.95 7.52 -16.21
CA GLU A 190 9.17 6.71 -17.40
C GLU A 190 10.01 5.47 -17.08
N VAL A 191 11.06 5.59 -16.26
CA VAL A 191 11.86 4.45 -15.79
C VAL A 191 11.00 3.38 -15.10
N VAL A 192 10.11 3.79 -14.19
CA VAL A 192 9.22 2.82 -13.51
C VAL A 192 8.15 2.26 -14.45
N ARG A 193 7.68 3.04 -15.43
CA ARG A 193 6.72 2.56 -16.44
C ARG A 193 7.36 1.44 -17.28
N GLU A 194 8.57 1.64 -17.78
CA GLU A 194 9.33 0.62 -18.52
C GLU A 194 9.48 -0.67 -17.69
N PHE A 195 9.82 -0.54 -16.41
CA PHE A 195 9.93 -1.68 -15.51
C PHE A 195 8.60 -2.42 -15.36
N LEU A 196 7.49 -1.69 -15.16
CA LEU A 196 6.16 -2.29 -15.04
C LEU A 196 5.71 -2.99 -16.33
N GLU A 197 6.07 -2.46 -17.51
CA GLU A 197 5.81 -3.11 -18.80
C GLU A 197 6.64 -4.39 -18.96
N ALA A 198 7.93 -4.35 -18.63
CA ALA A 198 8.83 -5.50 -18.68
C ALA A 198 8.34 -6.65 -17.76
N GLU A 199 7.85 -6.29 -16.58
CA GLU A 199 7.24 -7.23 -15.61
C GLU A 199 5.79 -7.64 -15.96
N LYS A 200 5.22 -7.12 -17.06
CA LYS A 200 3.83 -7.34 -17.51
C LYS A 200 2.80 -6.97 -16.43
N LEU A 201 3.14 -5.96 -15.63
CA LEU A 201 2.31 -5.47 -14.54
C LEU A 201 1.34 -4.38 -14.99
N ILE A 202 1.63 -3.70 -16.09
CA ILE A 202 0.71 -2.84 -16.84
C ILE A 202 0.52 -3.42 -18.24
#